data_AF-A0A1R7QBF5-F1
#
_entry.id   AF-A0A1R7QBF5-F1
#
_cell.length_a   1.000
_cell.length_b   1.000
_cell.length_c   1.000
_cell.angle_alpha   90.00
_cell.angle_beta   90.00
_cell.angle_gamma   90.00
#
_symmetry.space_group_name_H-M   'P 1'
#
loop_
_entity.id
_entity.type
_entity.pdbx_description
1 polymer ?
#
loop_
_entity_poly.entity_id
_entity_poly.type
_entity_poly.pdbx_seq_one_letter_code
_entity_poly.pdbx_strand_id
1 'polypeptide(L)'
;MMIKQQHGSTLIVVLILLLAITIIGTLAIRQSMVSLNIATNSQAQQLMIQNSDAATFNVEDTNNLLRSLAADGMFGFIKGPENKGKELVFCYRGSRAQFFTLSQASMVYVNDSGNIVNTDQGVSGFCRTGANNANFFTSERRAVMTQVSVSFTNSVSSTPFQDSVRGTDEELSKIQKTDRVIVNTTSLMPALTSADTDDIDDCLDSHISNSSTNGVANCLSDLNVPFTTHVTEYTLGQAFL
;
A
#
# COMPACT_ATOMS: atom_id res chain seq x y z
N MET A 1 6.68 28.51 -80.04
CA MET A 1 6.55 29.20 -78.74
C MET A 1 7.11 28.27 -77.67
N MET A 2 8.22 28.65 -77.03
CA MET A 2 9.07 27.77 -76.20
C MET A 2 8.39 27.32 -74.90
N ILE A 3 8.39 26.00 -74.66
CA ILE A 3 8.06 25.40 -73.35
C ILE A 3 9.30 25.53 -72.47
N LYS A 4 9.24 26.36 -71.42
CA LYS A 4 10.29 26.43 -70.39
C LYS A 4 10.10 25.28 -69.39
N GLN A 5 11.03 24.34 -69.33
CA GLN A 5 11.08 23.32 -68.28
C GLN A 5 11.70 23.90 -66.99
N GLN A 6 10.91 23.93 -65.92
CA GLN A 6 11.30 24.39 -64.58
C GLN A 6 11.98 23.24 -63.80
N HIS A 7 13.27 22.99 -64.03
CA HIS A 7 14.02 21.89 -63.39
C HIS A 7 14.48 22.17 -61.94
N GLY A 8 14.18 23.34 -61.37
CA GLY A 8 14.59 23.70 -60.00
C GLY A 8 13.47 23.65 -58.94
N SER A 9 12.20 23.75 -59.35
CA SER A 9 11.07 23.88 -58.42
C SER A 9 10.59 22.54 -57.85
N THR A 10 10.73 21.45 -58.61
CA THR A 10 10.28 20.10 -58.20
C THR A 10 11.08 19.55 -57.02
N LEU A 11 12.40 19.76 -56.98
CA LEU A 11 13.25 19.27 -55.90
C LEU A 11 12.96 19.97 -54.57
N ILE A 12 12.70 21.27 -54.59
CA ILE A 12 12.34 22.04 -53.38
C ILE A 12 10.98 21.61 -52.84
N VAL A 13 9.99 21.43 -53.72
CA VAL A 13 8.64 20.98 -53.31
C VAL A 13 8.70 19.59 -52.69
N VAL A 14 9.46 18.66 -53.28
CA VAL A 14 9.64 17.31 -52.71
C VAL A 14 10.35 17.35 -51.37
N LEU A 15 11.40 18.17 -51.21
CA LEU A 15 12.10 18.34 -49.94
C LEU A 15 11.19 18.87 -48.82
N ILE A 16 10.38 19.89 -49.11
CA ILE A 16 9.42 20.44 -48.16
C ILE A 16 8.34 19.41 -47.81
N LEU A 17 7.85 18.65 -48.79
CA LEU A 17 6.86 17.60 -48.58
C LEU A 17 7.42 16.46 -47.73
N LEU A 18 8.65 16.02 -47.97
CA LEU A 18 9.32 15.01 -47.15
C LEU A 18 9.53 15.51 -45.72
N LEU A 19 9.93 16.78 -45.54
CA LEU A 19 10.08 17.38 -44.22
C LEU A 19 8.74 17.47 -43.47
N ALA A 20 7.64 17.81 -44.15
CA ALA A 20 6.32 17.82 -43.52
C ALA A 20 5.88 16.41 -43.07
N ILE A 21 6.12 15.38 -43.89
CA ILE A 21 5.78 13.99 -43.56
C ILE A 21 6.62 13.48 -42.37
N THR A 22 7.92 13.82 -42.30
CA THR A 22 8.76 13.38 -41.17
C THR A 22 8.38 14.06 -39.85
N ILE A 23 7.98 15.34 -39.86
CA ILE A 23 7.47 16.02 -38.66
C ILE A 23 6.17 15.37 -38.17
N ILE A 24 5.21 15.12 -39.06
CA ILE A 24 3.94 14.47 -38.67
C ILE A 24 4.22 13.04 -38.17
N GLY A 25 5.10 12.31 -38.84
CA GLY A 25 5.49 10.95 -38.45
C GLY A 25 6.14 10.89 -37.06
N THR A 26 7.08 11.80 -36.77
CA THR A 26 7.75 11.85 -35.45
C THR A 26 6.79 12.25 -34.32
N LEU A 27 5.86 13.17 -34.58
CA LEU A 27 4.82 13.55 -33.61
C LEU A 27 3.88 12.38 -33.29
N ALA A 28 3.44 11.63 -34.31
CA ALA A 28 2.58 10.46 -34.12
C ALA A 28 3.27 9.34 -33.30
N ILE A 29 4.56 9.09 -33.55
CA ILE A 29 5.35 8.12 -32.78
C ILE A 29 5.46 8.56 -31.32
N ARG A 30 5.77 9.86 -31.08
CA ARG A 30 5.88 10.39 -29.72
C ARG A 30 4.55 10.31 -28.97
N GLN A 31 3.43 10.62 -29.63
CA GLN A 31 2.10 10.47 -29.05
C GLN A 31 1.77 9.01 -28.70
N SER A 32 2.17 8.06 -29.56
CA SER A 32 1.97 6.63 -29.32
C SER A 32 2.76 6.13 -28.11
N MET A 33 4.04 6.54 -27.97
CA MET A 33 4.85 6.17 -26.79
C MET A 33 4.30 6.79 -25.50
N VAL A 34 3.85 8.05 -25.55
CA VAL A 34 3.22 8.71 -24.40
C VAL A 34 1.93 7.98 -24.00
N SER A 35 1.08 7.63 -24.97
CA SER A 35 -0.16 6.87 -24.73
C SER A 35 0.14 5.50 -24.11
N LEU A 36 1.18 4.80 -24.55
CA LEU A 36 1.57 3.51 -23.97
C LEU A 36 2.08 3.67 -22.53
N ASN A 37 2.92 4.67 -22.26
CA ASN A 37 3.42 4.92 -20.90
C ASN A 37 2.27 5.27 -19.93
N ILE A 38 1.29 6.06 -20.38
CA ILE A 38 0.09 6.38 -19.60
C ILE A 38 -0.74 5.11 -19.36
N ALA A 39 -0.93 4.28 -20.39
CA ALA A 39 -1.68 3.02 -20.27
C ALA A 39 -0.99 2.04 -19.30
N THR A 40 0.32 1.89 -19.38
CA THR A 40 1.11 1.03 -18.47
C THR A 40 1.03 1.53 -17.02
N ASN A 41 1.17 2.83 -16.80
CA ASN A 41 1.07 3.40 -15.45
C ASN A 41 -0.35 3.21 -14.87
N SER A 42 -1.38 3.46 -15.68
CA SER A 42 -2.78 3.24 -15.27
C SER A 42 -3.08 1.77 -14.95
N GLN A 43 -2.59 0.83 -15.75
CA GLN A 43 -2.72 -0.60 -15.48
C GLN A 43 -2.01 -1.00 -14.19
N ALA A 44 -0.81 -0.47 -13.94
CA ALA A 44 -0.08 -0.71 -12.70
C ALA A 44 -0.85 -0.18 -11.48
N GLN A 45 -1.39 1.03 -11.57
CA GLN A 45 -2.24 1.60 -10.51
C GLN A 45 -3.49 0.77 -10.25
N GLN A 46 -4.20 0.34 -11.30
CA GLN A 46 -5.37 -0.52 -11.15
C GLN A 46 -5.04 -1.83 -10.44
N LEU A 47 -3.91 -2.45 -10.79
CA LEU A 47 -3.45 -3.66 -10.11
C LEU A 47 -3.15 -3.40 -8.64
N MET A 48 -2.46 -2.32 -8.30
CA MET A 48 -2.17 -1.99 -6.90
C MET A 48 -3.46 -1.75 -6.09
N ILE A 49 -4.43 -1.02 -6.65
CA ILE A 49 -5.74 -0.76 -6.01
C ILE A 49 -6.47 -2.09 -5.76
N GLN A 50 -6.55 -2.97 -6.78
CA GLN A 50 -7.19 -4.28 -6.63
C GLN A 50 -6.51 -5.16 -5.57
N ASN A 51 -5.19 -5.08 -5.44
CA ASN A 51 -4.47 -5.82 -4.40
C ASN A 51 -4.71 -5.26 -3.00
N SER A 52 -4.77 -3.93 -2.86
CA SER A 52 -5.16 -3.30 -1.60
C SER A 52 -6.59 -3.69 -1.23
N ASP A 53 -7.54 -3.62 -2.16
CA ASP A 53 -8.93 -4.01 -1.93
C ASP A 53 -9.05 -5.50 -1.56
N ALA A 54 -8.28 -6.38 -2.20
CA ALA A 54 -8.25 -7.80 -1.87
C ALA A 54 -7.74 -8.03 -0.43
N ALA A 55 -6.69 -7.31 -0.01
CA ALA A 55 -6.20 -7.41 1.37
C ALA A 55 -7.24 -6.87 2.36
N THR A 56 -7.87 -5.72 2.09
CA THR A 56 -8.94 -5.15 2.92
C THR A 56 -10.14 -6.10 3.02
N PHE A 57 -10.56 -6.72 1.92
CA PHE A 57 -11.65 -7.69 1.93
C PHE A 57 -11.36 -8.91 2.83
N ASN A 58 -10.11 -9.38 2.85
CA ASN A 58 -9.73 -10.48 3.75
C ASN A 58 -9.68 -10.07 5.23
N VAL A 59 -9.43 -8.78 5.52
CA VAL A 59 -9.54 -8.22 6.88
C VAL A 59 -10.99 -8.28 7.37
N GLU A 60 -11.95 -8.01 6.48
CA GLU A 60 -13.38 -7.96 6.78
C GLU A 60 -14.09 -9.33 6.68
N ASP A 61 -13.46 -10.34 6.09
CA ASP A 61 -14.07 -11.66 5.91
C ASP A 61 -14.51 -12.26 7.25
N THR A 62 -15.81 -12.45 7.39
CA THR A 62 -16.45 -13.05 8.57
C THR A 62 -15.86 -14.39 8.99
N ASN A 63 -15.36 -15.19 8.04
CA ASN A 63 -14.71 -16.48 8.35
C ASN A 63 -13.38 -16.28 9.09
N ASN A 64 -12.65 -15.21 8.72
CA ASN A 64 -11.39 -14.84 9.35
C ASN A 64 -11.59 -13.94 10.56
N LEU A 65 -12.72 -13.23 10.67
CA LEU A 65 -12.98 -12.25 11.73
C LEU A 65 -12.91 -12.86 13.13
N LEU A 66 -13.50 -14.03 13.34
CA LEU A 66 -13.41 -14.77 14.62
C LEU A 66 -11.96 -15.09 14.99
N ARG A 67 -11.15 -15.51 14.01
CA ARG A 67 -9.73 -15.79 14.19
C ARG A 67 -8.92 -14.51 14.40
N SER A 68 -9.27 -13.43 13.72
CA SER A 68 -8.64 -12.11 13.85
C SER A 68 -8.92 -11.47 15.21
N LEU A 69 -10.09 -11.70 15.80
CA LEU A 69 -10.47 -11.23 17.14
C LEU A 69 -9.94 -12.11 18.28
N ALA A 70 -9.47 -13.33 17.99
CA ALA A 70 -8.83 -14.20 18.98
C ALA A 70 -7.55 -13.53 19.54
N ALA A 71 -7.11 -13.95 20.73
CA ALA A 71 -5.95 -13.36 21.41
C ALA A 71 -4.64 -13.44 20.61
N ASP A 72 -4.50 -14.45 19.73
CA ASP A 72 -3.39 -14.62 18.80
C ASP A 72 -3.70 -14.12 17.38
N GLY A 73 -4.88 -13.51 17.20
CA GLY A 73 -5.35 -12.91 15.96
C GLY A 73 -4.84 -11.48 15.78
N MET A 74 -5.03 -10.98 14.57
CA MET A 74 -4.56 -9.65 14.15
C MET A 74 -5.06 -8.53 15.08
N PHE A 75 -6.36 -8.51 15.40
CA PHE A 75 -6.96 -7.50 16.28
C PHE A 75 -6.78 -7.84 17.75
N GLY A 76 -6.93 -9.10 18.15
CA GLY A 76 -6.83 -9.47 19.57
C GLY A 76 -5.42 -9.30 20.14
N PHE A 77 -4.38 -9.59 19.35
CA PHE A 77 -2.99 -9.46 19.79
C PHE A 77 -2.58 -8.01 20.06
N ILE A 78 -2.94 -7.10 19.15
CA ILE A 78 -2.61 -5.68 19.27
C ILE A 78 -3.55 -4.92 20.23
N LYS A 79 -4.72 -5.49 20.55
CA LYS A 79 -5.62 -4.98 21.60
C LYS A 79 -5.06 -5.17 23.02
N GLY A 80 -4.10 -6.07 23.20
CA GLY A 80 -3.48 -6.33 24.50
C GLY A 80 -2.87 -5.06 25.13
N PRO A 81 -2.89 -4.91 26.47
CA PRO A 81 -2.42 -3.70 27.15
C PRO A 81 -0.95 -3.36 26.85
N GLU A 82 -0.10 -4.37 26.67
CA GLU A 82 1.33 -4.22 26.34
C GLU A 82 1.59 -3.77 24.88
N ASN A 83 0.61 -3.95 24.01
CA ASN A 83 0.72 -3.68 22.57
C ASN A 83 -0.12 -2.47 22.13
N LYS A 84 -0.86 -1.87 23.06
CA LYS A 84 -1.74 -0.74 22.77
C LYS A 84 -0.91 0.47 22.34
N GLY A 85 -1.25 1.03 21.18
CA GLY A 85 -0.52 2.15 20.57
C GLY A 85 0.70 1.75 19.74
N LYS A 86 1.02 0.45 19.66
CA LYS A 86 1.97 -0.08 18.68
C LYS A 86 1.24 -0.41 17.38
N GLU A 87 1.98 -0.56 16.30
CA GLU A 87 1.45 -0.91 14.98
C GLU A 87 1.90 -2.33 14.62
N LEU A 88 0.95 -3.20 14.29
CA LEU A 88 1.19 -4.56 13.85
C LEU A 88 1.22 -4.57 12.33
N VAL A 89 2.28 -5.09 11.75
CA VAL A 89 2.54 -5.06 10.31
C VAL A 89 2.73 -6.48 9.81
N PHE A 90 2.08 -6.82 8.70
CA PHE A 90 2.31 -8.08 8.01
C PHE A 90 2.16 -7.91 6.50
N CYS A 91 2.86 -8.77 5.76
CA CYS A 91 2.79 -8.78 4.31
C CYS A 91 1.69 -9.72 3.82
N TYR A 92 0.74 -9.20 3.05
CA TYR A 92 -0.31 -9.98 2.42
C TYR A 92 0.27 -10.79 1.25
N ARG A 93 0.07 -12.11 1.28
CA ARG A 93 0.61 -13.05 0.30
C ARG A 93 -0.51 -13.93 -0.23
N GLY A 94 -0.79 -13.85 -1.53
CA GLY A 94 -1.83 -14.67 -2.17
C GLY A 94 -1.46 -16.15 -2.30
N SER A 95 -0.20 -16.53 -2.05
CA SER A 95 0.24 -17.93 -2.03
C SER A 95 -0.13 -18.70 -0.76
N ARG A 96 -0.68 -18.02 0.26
CA ARG A 96 -0.99 -18.61 1.56
C ARG A 96 -2.47 -18.89 1.73
N ALA A 97 -2.77 -20.00 2.41
CA ALA A 97 -4.13 -20.38 2.76
C ALA A 97 -4.72 -19.54 3.90
N GLN A 98 -3.87 -19.03 4.81
CA GLN A 98 -4.28 -18.18 5.92
C GLN A 98 -3.91 -16.73 5.62
N PHE A 99 -4.87 -15.82 5.85
CA PHE A 99 -4.67 -14.39 5.67
C PHE A 99 -3.65 -13.82 6.66
N PHE A 100 -3.75 -14.20 7.93
CA PHE A 100 -2.92 -13.71 9.03
C PHE A 100 -2.33 -14.84 9.87
N THR A 101 -1.09 -14.69 10.30
CA THR A 101 -0.44 -15.58 11.28
C THR A 101 0.56 -14.78 12.11
N LEU A 102 0.44 -14.86 13.43
CA LEU A 102 1.24 -14.06 14.36
C LEU A 102 2.76 -14.28 14.22
N SER A 103 3.22 -15.50 13.92
CA SER A 103 4.64 -15.82 13.74
C SER A 103 5.31 -15.11 12.54
N GLN A 104 4.49 -14.50 11.68
CA GLN A 104 4.91 -13.78 10.48
C GLN A 104 4.30 -12.38 10.47
N ALA A 105 3.95 -11.87 11.64
CA ALA A 105 3.66 -10.48 11.85
C ALA A 105 4.87 -9.85 12.53
N SER A 106 5.07 -8.57 12.27
CA SER A 106 6.08 -7.73 12.88
C SER A 106 5.38 -6.58 13.59
N MET A 107 6.09 -5.90 14.47
CA MET A 107 5.54 -4.77 15.21
C MET A 107 6.48 -3.59 15.09
N VAL A 108 5.91 -2.42 14.82
CA VAL A 108 6.64 -1.16 14.73
C VAL A 108 6.00 -0.15 15.67
N TYR A 109 6.82 0.59 16.41
CA TYR A 109 6.35 1.66 17.29
C TYR A 109 7.48 2.65 17.57
N VAL A 110 7.11 3.87 18.01
CA VAL A 110 8.09 4.85 18.52
C VAL A 110 8.23 4.64 20.02
N ASN A 111 9.46 4.50 20.50
CA ASN A 111 9.73 4.44 21.93
C ASN A 111 9.67 5.85 22.58
N ASP A 112 9.73 5.92 23.91
CA ASP A 112 9.71 7.18 24.65
C ASP A 112 10.89 8.12 24.31
N SER A 113 11.96 7.58 23.71
CA SER A 113 13.13 8.33 23.25
C SER A 113 12.99 8.88 21.83
N GLY A 114 11.86 8.63 21.14
CA GLY A 114 11.62 9.08 19.78
C GLY A 114 12.22 8.18 18.68
N ASN A 115 12.79 7.03 19.04
CA ASN A 115 13.36 6.08 18.08
C ASN A 115 12.31 5.04 17.65
N ILE A 116 12.38 4.63 16.39
CA ILE A 116 11.52 3.59 15.83
C ILE A 116 12.09 2.22 16.20
N VAL A 117 11.26 1.37 16.80
CA VAL A 117 11.60 0.01 17.18
C VAL A 117 10.79 -0.96 16.32
N ASN A 118 11.47 -1.87 15.64
CA ASN A 118 10.88 -2.84 14.71
C ASN A 118 11.31 -4.30 14.96
N THR A 119 12.07 -4.56 16.03
CA THR A 119 12.67 -5.88 16.31
C THR A 119 11.91 -6.71 17.36
N ASP A 120 11.02 -6.10 18.14
CA ASP A 120 10.36 -6.69 19.30
C ASP A 120 9.47 -7.91 18.99
N GLN A 121 8.88 -7.96 17.81
CA GLN A 121 8.02 -9.07 17.36
C GLN A 121 8.57 -9.77 16.11
N GLY A 122 9.90 -9.70 15.93
CA GLY A 122 10.57 -10.23 14.75
C GLY A 122 10.34 -9.35 13.51
N VAL A 123 11.17 -9.57 12.48
CA VAL A 123 11.23 -8.75 11.26
C VAL A 123 10.66 -9.48 10.02
N SER A 124 10.03 -10.63 10.22
CA SER A 124 9.56 -11.53 9.16
C SER A 124 8.19 -11.13 8.57
N GLY A 125 7.49 -10.20 9.23
CA GLY A 125 6.19 -9.69 8.82
C GLY A 125 6.26 -8.56 7.82
N PHE A 126 7.33 -7.78 7.79
CA PHE A 126 7.51 -6.73 6.78
C PHE A 126 7.54 -7.31 5.36
N CYS A 127 7.00 -6.57 4.40
CA CYS A 127 7.13 -6.94 2.99
C CYS A 127 8.56 -6.67 2.53
N ARG A 128 9.18 -7.65 1.85
CA ARG A 128 10.55 -7.55 1.35
C ARG A 128 10.61 -7.78 -0.14
N THR A 129 11.21 -6.85 -0.86
CA THR A 129 11.39 -6.87 -2.32
C THR A 129 12.52 -7.82 -2.73
N GLY A 130 13.63 -7.82 -1.97
CA GLY A 130 14.87 -8.56 -2.25
C GLY A 130 14.92 -9.98 -1.70
N ALA A 131 13.88 -10.47 -1.02
CA ALA A 131 13.93 -11.77 -0.36
C ALA A 131 13.94 -12.94 -1.36
N ASN A 132 15.09 -13.61 -1.47
CA ASN A 132 15.29 -14.76 -2.37
C ASN A 132 14.58 -16.05 -1.91
N ASN A 133 14.26 -16.17 -0.62
CA ASN A 133 13.79 -17.42 0.00
C ASN A 133 12.27 -17.45 0.24
N ALA A 134 11.55 -16.35 0.05
CA ALA A 134 10.12 -16.31 0.28
C ALA A 134 9.41 -15.33 -0.68
N ASN A 135 8.26 -15.75 -1.20
CA ASN A 135 7.42 -14.87 -2.00
C ASN A 135 6.64 -13.92 -1.07
N PHE A 136 6.96 -12.63 -1.13
CA PHE A 136 6.24 -11.55 -0.45
C PHE A 136 5.24 -10.82 -1.37
N PHE A 137 5.12 -11.27 -2.61
CA PHE A 137 4.19 -10.70 -3.57
C PHE A 137 2.84 -11.38 -3.43
N THR A 138 1.79 -10.63 -3.78
CA THR A 138 0.41 -11.15 -3.78
C THR A 138 0.21 -12.21 -4.87
N SER A 139 1.06 -12.22 -5.89
CA SER A 139 1.02 -13.15 -7.03
C SER A 139 2.39 -13.78 -7.30
N GLU A 140 2.40 -14.97 -7.91
CA GLU A 140 3.61 -15.62 -8.44
C GLU A 140 4.32 -14.81 -9.53
N ARG A 141 3.60 -13.91 -10.21
CA ARG A 141 4.19 -13.01 -11.21
C ARG A 141 5.06 -11.90 -10.58
N ARG A 142 5.16 -11.85 -9.25
CA ARG A 142 5.99 -10.92 -8.47
C ARG A 142 5.86 -9.45 -8.90
N ALA A 143 4.62 -9.06 -9.20
CA ALA A 143 4.32 -7.72 -9.71
C ALA A 143 3.97 -6.73 -8.59
N VAL A 144 3.07 -7.11 -7.69
CA VAL A 144 2.58 -6.24 -6.60
C VAL A 144 2.81 -6.90 -5.26
N MET A 145 3.14 -6.09 -4.28
CA MET A 145 3.24 -6.48 -2.87
C MET A 145 2.38 -5.53 -2.05
N THR A 146 1.74 -6.08 -1.03
CA THR A 146 0.77 -5.35 -0.21
C THR A 146 1.12 -5.54 1.26
N GLN A 147 1.47 -4.44 1.91
CA GLN A 147 1.70 -4.40 3.34
C GLN A 147 0.41 -3.98 4.03
N VAL A 148 -0.03 -4.78 4.99
CA VAL A 148 -1.15 -4.46 5.86
C VAL A 148 -0.59 -4.08 7.20
N SER A 149 -1.03 -2.95 7.72
CA SER A 149 -0.72 -2.53 9.07
C SER A 149 -1.97 -2.17 9.85
N VAL A 150 -1.95 -2.50 11.12
CA VAL A 150 -3.08 -2.40 12.03
C VAL A 150 -2.61 -1.65 13.26
N SER A 151 -3.34 -0.62 13.64
CA SER A 151 -3.06 0.14 14.85
C SER A 151 -4.35 0.47 15.58
N PHE A 152 -4.34 0.33 16.90
CA PHE A 152 -5.41 0.91 17.72
C PHE A 152 -5.07 2.36 17.99
N THR A 153 -6.01 3.24 17.67
CA THR A 153 -5.80 4.66 17.92
C THR A 153 -6.17 4.99 19.37
N ASN A 154 -5.22 5.58 20.09
CA ASN A 154 -5.46 6.17 21.42
C ASN A 154 -5.99 7.61 21.33
N SER A 155 -6.45 8.05 20.15
CA SER A 155 -6.86 9.44 19.90
C SER A 155 -7.76 9.98 21.00
N VAL A 156 -7.19 10.91 21.78
CA VAL A 156 -7.85 11.73 22.81
C VAL A 156 -8.83 12.75 22.16
N SER A 157 -9.09 12.62 20.85
CA SER A 157 -9.94 13.52 20.06
C SER A 157 -11.23 12.85 19.57
N SER A 158 -11.68 11.76 20.19
CA SER A 158 -13.08 11.40 20.09
C SER A 158 -13.89 12.28 21.05
N THR A 159 -15.09 12.66 20.66
CA THR A 159 -16.00 13.35 21.58
C THR A 159 -16.16 12.49 22.85
N PRO A 160 -16.21 13.07 24.06
CA PRO A 160 -16.39 12.28 25.27
C PRO A 160 -17.55 11.31 25.11
N PHE A 161 -17.34 10.03 25.43
CA PHE A 161 -18.34 8.96 25.33
C PHE A 161 -18.75 8.50 23.91
N GLN A 162 -18.03 8.90 22.86
CA GLN A 162 -18.33 8.44 21.49
C GLN A 162 -18.25 6.92 21.33
N ASP A 163 -17.26 6.31 21.97
CA ASP A 163 -16.98 4.88 21.87
C ASP A 163 -17.38 4.10 23.15
N SER A 164 -18.00 4.78 24.13
CA SER A 164 -18.46 4.11 25.35
C SER A 164 -19.71 3.28 25.08
N VAL A 165 -19.83 2.16 25.78
CA VAL A 165 -21.03 1.32 25.69
C VAL A 165 -22.25 2.09 26.22
N ARG A 166 -23.34 2.11 25.46
CA ARG A 166 -24.57 2.82 25.84
C ARG A 166 -25.43 1.98 26.77
N GLY A 167 -25.98 2.62 27.81
CA GLY A 167 -27.01 2.02 28.66
C GLY A 167 -26.52 1.02 29.70
N THR A 168 -25.20 0.88 29.87
CA THR A 168 -24.61 -0.03 30.86
C THR A 168 -23.21 0.44 31.25
N ASP A 169 -22.73 -0.06 32.38
CA ASP A 169 -21.36 0.15 32.85
C ASP A 169 -20.46 -1.01 32.37
N GLU A 170 -19.32 -0.66 31.77
CA GLU A 170 -18.37 -1.61 31.16
C GLU A 170 -17.76 -2.56 32.18
N GLU A 171 -17.47 -2.07 33.39
CA GLU A 171 -16.75 -2.80 34.44
C GLU A 171 -17.71 -3.74 35.19
N LEU A 172 -18.91 -3.26 35.52
CA LEU A 172 -19.96 -4.06 36.16
C LEU A 172 -20.51 -5.15 35.25
N SER A 173 -20.65 -4.86 33.95
CA SER A 173 -21.24 -5.80 32.99
C SER A 173 -20.23 -6.67 32.25
N LYS A 174 -18.92 -6.47 32.51
CA LYS A 174 -17.81 -7.17 31.84
C LYS A 174 -17.89 -7.09 30.31
N ILE A 175 -18.39 -5.99 29.80
CA ILE A 175 -18.53 -5.76 28.36
C ILE A 175 -17.21 -5.22 27.86
N GLN A 176 -16.69 -5.76 26.77
CA GLN A 176 -15.46 -5.23 26.20
C GLN A 176 -15.70 -3.81 25.68
N LYS A 177 -14.82 -2.89 26.09
CA LYS A 177 -14.76 -1.54 25.56
C LYS A 177 -14.67 -1.56 24.04
N THR A 178 -15.41 -0.64 23.42
CA THR A 178 -15.32 -0.39 21.99
C THR A 178 -14.00 0.32 21.69
N ASP A 179 -13.16 -0.29 20.86
CA ASP A 179 -11.90 0.30 20.44
C ASP A 179 -11.93 0.59 18.93
N ARG A 180 -11.43 1.75 18.54
CA ARG A 180 -11.26 2.13 17.13
C ARG A 180 -9.93 1.59 16.62
N VAL A 181 -9.99 0.82 15.55
CA VAL A 181 -8.82 0.27 14.87
C VAL A 181 -8.70 0.90 13.48
N ILE A 182 -7.47 1.27 13.13
CA ILE A 182 -7.12 1.80 11.82
C ILE A 182 -6.32 0.72 11.12
N VAL A 183 -6.78 0.33 9.94
CA VAL A 183 -6.10 -0.64 9.06
C VAL A 183 -5.63 0.10 7.82
N ASN A 184 -4.32 0.14 7.65
CA ASN A 184 -3.68 0.73 6.49
C ASN A 184 -3.19 -0.39 5.59
N THR A 185 -3.57 -0.33 4.31
CA THR A 185 -3.18 -1.30 3.30
C THR A 185 -2.42 -0.58 2.21
N THR A 186 -1.10 -0.74 2.18
CA THR A 186 -0.21 -0.10 1.22
C THR A 186 0.24 -1.13 0.19
N SER A 187 -0.19 -0.96 -1.06
CA SER A 187 0.27 -1.76 -2.19
C SER A 187 1.27 -0.98 -3.03
N LEU A 188 2.36 -1.62 -3.45
CA LEU A 188 3.38 -1.01 -4.28
C LEU A 188 3.90 -1.97 -5.35
N MET A 189 4.51 -1.41 -6.40
CA MET A 189 5.08 -2.15 -7.52
C MET A 189 6.58 -1.83 -7.66
N PRO A 190 7.48 -2.65 -7.07
CA PRO A 190 8.92 -2.39 -7.09
C PRO A 190 9.52 -2.39 -8.50
N ALA A 191 8.94 -3.17 -9.42
CA ALA A 191 9.46 -3.32 -10.78
C ALA A 191 9.34 -2.05 -11.65
N LEU A 192 8.58 -1.04 -11.20
CA LEU A 192 8.38 0.22 -11.93
C LEU A 192 9.21 1.38 -11.38
N THR A 193 10.02 1.13 -10.35
CA THR A 193 10.99 2.11 -9.83
C THR A 193 12.42 1.66 -10.15
N SER A 194 13.33 2.62 -10.14
CA SER A 194 14.78 2.38 -10.20
C SER A 194 15.45 2.48 -8.82
N ALA A 195 14.68 2.65 -7.75
CA ALA A 195 15.19 2.68 -6.37
C ALA A 195 15.79 1.33 -5.97
N ASP A 196 16.74 1.35 -5.03
CA ASP A 196 17.32 0.12 -4.49
C ASP A 196 16.25 -0.66 -3.71
N THR A 197 16.29 -1.99 -3.80
CA THR A 197 15.42 -2.87 -3.03
C THR A 197 15.63 -2.71 -1.53
N ASP A 198 16.85 -2.41 -1.10
CA ASP A 198 17.16 -2.20 0.32
C ASP A 198 16.52 -0.90 0.83
N ASP A 199 16.56 0.19 0.05
CA ASP A 199 15.90 1.46 0.41
C ASP A 199 14.37 1.29 0.51
N ILE A 200 13.77 0.48 -0.38
CA ILE A 200 12.33 0.18 -0.34
C ILE A 200 11.99 -0.65 0.90
N ASP A 201 12.80 -1.66 1.22
CA ASP A 201 12.59 -2.52 2.37
C ASP A 201 12.74 -1.73 3.69
N ASP A 202 13.69 -0.78 3.74
CA ASP A 202 13.86 0.16 4.86
C ASP A 202 12.65 1.08 5.02
N CYS A 203 12.05 1.58 3.93
CA CYS A 203 10.81 2.35 4.00
C CYS A 203 9.65 1.54 4.61
N LEU A 204 9.63 0.22 4.42
CA LEU A 204 8.55 -0.65 4.86
C LEU A 204 8.73 -1.15 6.30
N ASP A 205 9.96 -1.17 6.83
CA ASP A 205 10.27 -1.72 8.15
C ASP A 205 10.57 -0.66 9.22
N SER A 206 10.96 0.55 8.83
CA SER A 206 11.44 1.61 9.73
C SER A 206 10.51 2.81 9.79
N HIS A 207 9.32 2.75 9.20
CA HIS A 207 8.36 3.85 9.17
C HIS A 207 6.98 3.42 9.68
N ILE A 208 6.22 4.37 10.22
CA ILE A 208 4.88 4.14 10.78
C ILE A 208 3.85 4.61 9.77
N SER A 209 2.87 3.77 9.43
CA SER A 209 1.96 4.06 8.32
C SER A 209 1.13 5.34 8.51
N ASN A 210 0.75 5.65 9.76
CA ASN A 210 -0.11 6.79 10.12
C ASN A 210 0.67 8.03 10.59
N SER A 211 1.97 8.13 10.26
CA SER A 211 2.79 9.29 10.61
C SER A 211 2.80 10.31 9.46
N SER A 212 2.55 11.58 9.77
CA SER A 212 2.58 12.66 8.78
C SER A 212 4.00 13.10 8.41
N THR A 213 4.99 12.82 9.26
CA THR A 213 6.39 13.18 9.04
C THR A 213 7.21 11.97 8.60
N ASN A 214 7.12 10.85 9.31
CA ASN A 214 7.89 9.63 9.04
C ASN A 214 6.97 8.48 8.61
N GLY A 215 6.10 8.78 7.62
CA GLY A 215 5.15 7.83 7.07
C GLY A 215 5.77 6.88 6.04
N VAL A 216 5.30 5.64 5.99
CA VAL A 216 5.67 4.68 4.91
C VAL A 216 5.37 5.31 3.54
N ALA A 217 4.21 5.95 3.39
CA ALA A 217 3.82 6.64 2.16
C ALA A 217 4.76 7.80 1.78
N ASN A 218 5.27 8.54 2.77
CA ASN A 218 6.22 9.64 2.52
C ASN A 218 7.56 9.07 2.01
N CYS A 219 8.08 8.04 2.69
CA CYS A 219 9.33 7.39 2.30
C CYS A 219 9.27 6.80 0.88
N LEU A 220 8.17 6.11 0.55
CA LEU A 220 7.95 5.57 -0.80
C LEU A 220 7.81 6.68 -1.86
N SER A 221 7.20 7.81 -1.52
CA SER A 221 7.08 8.97 -2.40
C SER A 221 8.45 9.59 -2.69
N ASP A 222 9.31 9.70 -1.68
CA ASP A 222 10.66 10.28 -1.80
C ASP A 222 11.57 9.41 -2.69
N LEU A 223 11.37 8.10 -2.67
CA LEU A 223 12.06 7.14 -3.55
C LEU A 223 11.42 7.00 -4.94
N ASN A 224 10.40 7.81 -5.26
CA ASN A 224 9.63 7.71 -6.50
C ASN A 224 9.05 6.30 -6.78
N VAL A 225 8.72 5.56 -5.72
CA VAL A 225 8.11 4.24 -5.83
C VAL A 225 6.61 4.44 -6.10
N PRO A 226 6.03 3.80 -7.12
CA PRO A 226 4.58 3.83 -7.30
C PRO A 226 3.91 2.98 -6.21
N PHE A 227 3.05 3.62 -5.41
CA PHE A 227 2.27 2.99 -4.36
C PHE A 227 0.82 3.49 -4.34
N THR A 228 -0.04 2.76 -3.62
CA THR A 228 -1.39 3.18 -3.25
C THR A 228 -1.65 2.72 -1.82
N THR A 229 -2.21 3.60 -1.00
CA THR A 229 -2.53 3.31 0.40
C THR A 229 -4.03 3.48 0.62
N HIS A 230 -4.68 2.44 1.13
CA HIS A 230 -6.06 2.48 1.59
C HIS A 230 -6.07 2.53 3.12
N VAL A 231 -6.76 3.50 3.68
CA VAL A 231 -6.94 3.69 5.13
C VAL A 231 -8.38 3.35 5.45
N THR A 232 -8.61 2.33 6.27
CA THR A 232 -9.95 1.95 6.71
C THR A 232 -10.03 1.99 8.23
N GLU A 233 -11.04 2.67 8.77
CA GLU A 233 -11.29 2.74 10.21
C GLU A 233 -12.46 1.81 10.58
N TYR A 234 -12.26 0.97 11.59
CA TYR A 234 -13.30 0.12 12.14
C TYR A 234 -13.50 0.40 13.63
N THR A 235 -14.73 0.20 14.07
CA THR A 235 -15.12 0.28 15.47
C THR A 235 -15.44 -1.13 15.95
N LEU A 236 -14.55 -1.72 16.75
CA LEU A 236 -14.72 -3.09 17.25
C LEU A 236 -15.44 -3.06 18.60
N GLY A 237 -16.67 -3.55 18.63
CA GLY A 237 -17.48 -3.66 19.85
C GLY A 237 -18.20 -5.01 19.93
N GLN A 238 -18.64 -5.36 21.13
CA GLN A 238 -19.53 -6.51 21.34
C GLN A 238 -20.97 -6.08 21.05
N ALA A 239 -21.55 -6.58 19.96
CA ALA A 239 -22.97 -6.44 19.69
C ALA A 239 -23.72 -7.62 20.30
N PHE A 240 -24.69 -7.34 21.18
CA PHE A 240 -25.67 -8.33 21.61
C PHE A 240 -26.78 -8.39 20.55
N LEU A 241 -26.92 -9.53 19.88
CA LEU A 241 -28.12 -9.87 19.11
C LEU A 241 -29.12 -10.57 20.02
#